data_AF-A0A1W9WMS5-F1
#
_entry.id   AF-A0A1W9WMS5-F1
#
_cell.length_a   1.000
_cell.length_b   1.000
_cell.length_c   1.000
_cell.angle_alpha   90.00
_cell.angle_beta   90.00
_cell.angle_gamma   90.00
#
_symmetry.space_group_name_H-M   'P 1'
#
loop_
_entity.id
_entity.type
_entity.pdbx_description
1 polymer ?
#
loop_
_entity_poly.entity_id
_entity_poly.type
_entity_poly.pdbx_seq_one_letter_code
_entity_poly.pdbx_strand_id
1 'polypeptide(L)'
;MAFVLLLFIFDYETGWDFSTLTYLDFWTFAGMFRHIFYNGFHPVIPWLAFIFVGIWLGRQDLSHLALRRTIALASGSVWVLTELASKASIIVVSQYLSHSDSYDDIISLLGTSAMPPMPQYIIAAGSLAILIICLSIEVTEKYPTNRMNTWLAHTGQLSLTLYVAHVILGMGLLEALGLLNNKQPIEIAVISAGLFCLVSIVFSHWWVNRYKEGPLERLFKKISEQ
;
A
#
# COMPACT_ATOMS: atom_id res chain seq x y z
N MET A 1 -1.01 -2.81 -18.13
CA MET A 1 -1.27 -3.58 -19.38
C MET A 1 -0.54 -4.90 -19.40
N ALA A 2 0.77 -4.95 -19.14
CA ALA A 2 1.53 -6.22 -19.05
C ALA A 2 0.90 -7.24 -18.08
N PHE A 3 0.48 -6.81 -16.88
CA PHE A 3 -0.16 -7.69 -15.90
C PHE A 3 -1.46 -8.35 -16.42
N VAL A 4 -2.33 -7.59 -17.10
CA VAL A 4 -3.59 -8.12 -17.65
C VAL A 4 -3.33 -9.20 -18.69
N LEU A 5 -2.33 -8.99 -19.56
CA LEU A 5 -1.92 -10.02 -20.53
C LEU A 5 -1.43 -11.29 -19.83
N LEU A 6 -0.66 -11.15 -18.75
CA LEU A 6 -0.20 -12.31 -17.97
C LEU A 6 -1.36 -13.05 -17.31
N LEU A 7 -2.40 -12.36 -16.85
CA LEU A 7 -3.60 -12.97 -16.27
C LEU A 7 -4.37 -13.84 -17.28
N PHE A 8 -4.32 -13.50 -18.58
CA PHE A 8 -4.91 -14.35 -19.62
C PHE A 8 -4.04 -15.55 -20.03
N ILE A 9 -2.74 -15.52 -19.71
CA ILE A 9 -1.77 -16.55 -20.13
C ILE A 9 -1.47 -17.53 -18.99
N PHE A 10 -1.41 -17.04 -17.76
CA PHE A 10 -1.02 -17.78 -16.57
C PHE A 10 -2.13 -17.71 -15.53
N ASP A 11 -2.29 -18.82 -14.81
CA ASP A 11 -3.19 -18.89 -13.67
C ASP A 11 -2.57 -18.17 -12.47
N TYR A 12 -3.24 -17.12 -12.01
CA TYR A 12 -2.82 -16.28 -10.89
C TYR A 12 -2.78 -17.06 -9.56
N GLU A 13 -3.63 -18.06 -9.39
CA GLU A 13 -3.78 -18.82 -8.16
C GLU A 13 -2.72 -19.91 -8.00
N THR A 14 -1.97 -20.21 -9.06
CA THR A 14 -0.96 -21.27 -9.04
C THR A 14 0.03 -21.06 -7.87
N GLY A 15 0.15 -22.08 -7.01
CA GLY A 15 1.07 -22.11 -5.89
C GLY A 15 0.62 -21.35 -4.64
N TRP A 16 -0.60 -20.81 -4.62
CA TRP A 16 -1.22 -20.22 -3.43
C TRP A 16 -2.05 -21.23 -2.65
N ASP A 17 -2.00 -21.10 -1.32
CA ASP A 17 -3.09 -21.50 -0.43
C ASP A 17 -3.75 -20.24 0.12
N PHE A 18 -4.90 -19.86 -0.44
CA PHE A 18 -5.65 -18.67 -0.05
C PHE A 18 -6.30 -18.76 1.34
N SER A 19 -6.40 -19.97 1.92
CA SER A 19 -6.96 -20.14 3.27
C SER A 19 -5.97 -19.68 4.35
N THR A 20 -4.69 -19.93 4.12
CA THR A 20 -3.59 -19.57 5.02
C THR A 20 -2.78 -18.38 4.51
N LEU A 21 -3.02 -17.93 3.27
CA LEU A 21 -2.24 -16.94 2.54
C LEU A 21 -0.75 -17.31 2.44
N THR A 22 -0.47 -18.60 2.23
CA THR A 22 0.90 -19.14 2.09
C THR A 22 1.18 -19.65 0.69
N TYR A 23 2.46 -19.79 0.36
CA TYR A 23 2.94 -20.30 -0.92
C TYR A 23 3.37 -21.76 -0.78
N LEU A 24 2.78 -22.64 -1.59
CA LEU A 24 3.03 -24.10 -1.53
C LEU A 24 4.43 -24.49 -2.01
N ASP A 25 4.95 -23.79 -3.01
CA ASP A 25 6.21 -24.05 -3.71
C ASP A 25 7.22 -22.90 -3.53
N PHE A 26 7.12 -22.18 -2.41
CA PHE A 26 7.91 -20.97 -2.10
C PHE A 26 9.41 -21.13 -2.32
N TRP A 27 9.98 -22.28 -1.91
CA TRP A 27 11.42 -22.53 -1.97
C TRP A 27 11.92 -23.07 -3.31
N THR A 28 11.02 -23.28 -4.27
CA THR A 28 11.40 -23.70 -5.62
C THR A 28 11.79 -22.49 -6.45
N PHE A 29 12.75 -22.64 -7.37
CA PHE A 29 13.14 -21.55 -8.26
C PHE A 29 11.95 -21.00 -9.07
N ALA A 30 11.10 -21.89 -9.58
CA ALA A 30 9.91 -21.51 -10.33
C ALA A 30 8.90 -20.74 -9.47
N GLY A 31 8.63 -21.22 -8.25
CA GLY A 31 7.76 -20.54 -7.28
C GLY A 31 8.29 -19.16 -6.91
N MET A 32 9.56 -19.06 -6.50
CA MET A 32 10.21 -17.78 -6.19
C MET A 32 10.09 -16.77 -7.34
N PHE A 33 10.38 -17.19 -8.57
CA PHE A 33 10.29 -16.32 -9.73
C PHE A 33 8.85 -15.83 -9.96
N ARG A 34 7.87 -16.73 -9.91
CA ARG A 34 6.46 -16.40 -10.09
C ARG A 34 5.96 -15.43 -9.01
N HIS A 35 6.35 -15.62 -7.75
CA HIS A 35 5.94 -14.74 -6.65
C HIS A 35 6.59 -13.36 -6.72
N ILE A 36 7.89 -13.28 -7.07
CA ILE A 36 8.58 -12.00 -7.20
C ILE A 36 8.00 -11.18 -8.35
N PHE A 37 7.73 -11.79 -9.50
CA PHE A 37 7.40 -11.03 -10.70
C PHE A 37 5.90 -10.93 -11.00
N TYR A 38 5.09 -11.90 -10.61
CA TYR A 38 3.73 -12.04 -11.14
C TYR A 38 2.63 -12.12 -10.08
N ASN A 39 2.62 -13.16 -9.23
CA ASN A 39 1.50 -13.46 -8.34
C ASN A 39 1.82 -13.34 -6.85
N GLY A 40 2.87 -12.60 -6.49
CA GLY A 40 3.18 -12.30 -5.09
C GLY A 40 2.14 -11.41 -4.40
N PHE A 41 2.39 -11.08 -3.13
CA PHE A 41 1.67 -9.99 -2.46
C PHE A 41 2.00 -8.60 -3.07
N HIS A 42 3.24 -8.41 -3.51
CA HIS A 42 3.73 -7.15 -4.11
C HIS A 42 4.61 -7.41 -5.35
N PRO A 43 4.07 -8.04 -6.42
CA PRO A 43 4.87 -8.50 -7.54
C PRO A 43 5.39 -7.35 -8.40
N VAL A 44 6.62 -7.49 -8.89
CA VAL A 44 7.36 -6.45 -9.61
C VAL A 44 6.58 -5.91 -10.81
N ILE A 45 5.96 -6.76 -11.64
CA ILE A 45 5.36 -6.33 -12.91
C ILE A 45 4.23 -5.30 -12.70
N PRO A 46 3.22 -5.55 -11.85
CA PRO A 46 2.22 -4.53 -11.55
C PRO A 46 2.78 -3.37 -10.68
N TRP A 47 3.71 -3.62 -9.75
CA TRP A 47 4.16 -2.59 -8.80
C TRP A 47 5.14 -1.59 -9.40
N LEU A 48 5.83 -1.95 -10.49
CA LEU A 48 6.65 -1.02 -11.27
C LEU A 48 5.86 0.22 -11.72
N ALA A 49 4.53 0.10 -11.90
CA ALA A 49 3.69 1.25 -12.20
C ALA A 49 3.77 2.33 -11.12
N PHE A 50 3.75 1.97 -9.83
CA PHE A 50 3.88 2.93 -8.73
C PHE A 50 5.24 3.60 -8.71
N ILE A 51 6.31 2.87 -9.04
CA ILE A 51 7.66 3.43 -9.14
C ILE A 51 7.71 4.48 -10.25
N PHE A 52 7.20 4.18 -11.44
CA PHE A 52 7.19 5.14 -12.55
C PHE A 52 6.32 6.37 -12.26
N VAL A 53 5.16 6.19 -11.63
CA VAL A 53 4.30 7.29 -11.18
C VAL A 53 5.01 8.15 -10.14
N GLY A 54 5.71 7.53 -9.18
CA GLY A 54 6.49 8.24 -8.16
C GLY A 54 7.64 9.05 -8.75
N ILE A 55 8.39 8.48 -9.70
CA ILE A 55 9.45 9.19 -10.43
C ILE A 55 8.86 10.38 -11.22
N TRP A 56 7.74 10.17 -11.89
CA TRP A 56 7.06 11.24 -12.62
C TRP A 56 6.62 12.38 -11.68
N LEU A 57 6.01 12.05 -10.54
CA LEU A 57 5.57 13.02 -9.54
C LEU A 57 6.75 13.79 -8.95
N GLY A 58 7.84 13.10 -8.61
CA GLY A 58 9.06 13.71 -8.06
C GLY A 58 9.79 14.65 -9.02
N ARG A 59 9.49 14.58 -10.33
CA ARG A 59 10.00 15.51 -11.35
C ARG A 59 9.12 16.75 -11.54
N GLN A 60 7.94 16.80 -10.94
CA GLN A 60 7.06 17.98 -10.99
C GLN A 60 7.52 19.03 -9.97
N ASP A 61 7.31 20.31 -10.30
CA ASP A 61 7.55 21.40 -9.36
C ASP A 61 6.40 21.54 -8.36
N LEU A 62 6.42 20.71 -7.31
CA LEU A 62 5.39 20.71 -6.25
C LEU A 62 5.48 21.92 -5.32
N SER A 63 6.49 22.78 -5.46
CA SER A 63 6.57 24.06 -4.75
C SER A 63 5.61 25.11 -5.32
N HIS A 64 5.26 24.98 -6.61
CA HIS A 64 4.31 25.86 -7.26
C HIS A 64 2.86 25.49 -6.89
N LEU A 65 2.23 26.31 -6.05
CA LEU A 65 0.90 26.04 -5.47
C LEU A 65 -0.17 25.70 -6.52
N ALA A 66 -0.23 26.44 -7.63
CA ALA A 66 -1.25 26.22 -8.66
C ALA A 66 -1.05 24.87 -9.38
N LEU A 67 0.21 24.48 -9.62
CA LEU A 67 0.52 23.19 -10.23
C LEU A 67 0.15 22.05 -9.27
N ARG A 68 0.58 22.16 -8.00
CA ARG A 68 0.25 21.19 -6.96
C ARG A 68 -1.25 20.98 -6.80
N ARG A 69 -2.05 22.06 -6.74
CA ARG A 69 -3.52 21.97 -6.64
C ARG A 69 -4.14 21.36 -7.89
N THR A 70 -3.62 21.67 -9.07
CA THR A 70 -4.09 21.05 -10.32
C THR A 70 -3.83 19.55 -10.32
N ILE A 71 -2.63 19.11 -9.93
CA ILE A 71 -2.28 17.70 -9.79
C ILE A 71 -3.15 17.02 -8.73
N ALA A 72 -3.37 17.66 -7.58
CA ALA A 72 -4.24 17.15 -6.52
C ALA A 72 -5.70 16.99 -6.99
N LEU A 73 -6.26 17.99 -7.66
CA LEU A 73 -7.63 17.93 -8.18
C LEU A 73 -7.77 16.88 -9.30
N ALA A 74 -6.80 16.82 -10.21
CA ALA A 74 -6.80 15.83 -11.28
C ALA A 74 -6.72 14.40 -10.71
N SER A 75 -5.78 14.14 -9.80
CA SER A 75 -5.64 12.83 -9.15
C SER A 75 -6.85 12.46 -8.29
N GLY A 76 -7.41 13.40 -7.52
CA GLY A 76 -8.66 13.19 -6.78
C GLY A 76 -9.83 12.85 -7.70
N SER A 77 -9.94 13.53 -8.84
CA SER A 77 -10.98 13.25 -9.84
C SER A 77 -10.80 11.86 -10.46
N VAL A 78 -9.57 11.48 -10.83
CA VAL A 78 -9.27 10.15 -11.38
C VAL A 78 -9.58 9.04 -10.35
N TRP A 79 -9.22 9.25 -9.09
CA TRP A 79 -9.54 8.31 -8.00
C TRP A 79 -11.05 8.12 -7.86
N VAL A 80 -11.81 9.22 -7.72
CA VAL A 80 -13.28 9.16 -7.58
C VAL A 80 -13.92 8.51 -8.81
N LEU A 81 -13.51 8.88 -10.02
CA LEU A 81 -14.05 8.31 -11.25
C LEU A 81 -13.77 6.82 -11.36
N THR A 82 -12.59 6.37 -10.96
CA THR A 82 -12.21 4.95 -11.03
C THR A 82 -12.98 4.12 -9.99
N GLU A 83 -13.13 4.63 -8.77
CA GLU A 83 -13.95 4.00 -7.72
C GLU A 83 -15.44 3.91 -8.12
N LEU A 84 -15.99 5.00 -8.67
CA LEU A 84 -17.37 5.01 -9.16
C LEU A 84 -17.56 4.08 -10.35
N ALA A 85 -16.62 4.06 -11.30
CA ALA A 85 -16.67 3.17 -12.45
C ALA A 85 -16.58 1.69 -12.03
N SER A 86 -15.67 1.35 -11.11
CA SER A 86 -15.56 0.00 -10.54
C SER A 86 -16.86 -0.41 -9.85
N LYS A 87 -17.38 0.39 -8.92
CA LYS A 87 -18.65 0.10 -8.23
C LYS A 87 -19.83 -0.01 -9.17
N ALA A 88 -19.94 0.88 -10.17
CA ALA A 88 -20.99 0.82 -11.18
C ALA A 88 -20.88 -0.48 -12.00
N SER A 89 -19.66 -0.88 -12.40
CA SER A 89 -19.46 -2.14 -13.13
C SER A 89 -19.85 -3.36 -12.31
N ILE A 90 -19.49 -3.39 -11.02
CA ILE A 90 -19.87 -4.48 -10.09
C ILE A 90 -21.39 -4.53 -9.92
N ILE A 91 -22.06 -3.40 -9.72
CA ILE A 91 -23.53 -3.35 -9.59
C ILE A 91 -24.20 -3.90 -10.85
N VAL A 92 -23.79 -3.44 -12.03
CA VAL A 92 -24.35 -3.91 -13.31
C VAL A 92 -24.13 -5.41 -13.47
N VAL A 93 -22.90 -5.89 -13.29
CA VAL A 93 -22.58 -7.32 -13.41
C VAL A 93 -23.36 -8.16 -12.40
N SER A 94 -23.50 -7.67 -11.16
CA SER A 94 -24.22 -8.39 -10.11
C SER A 94 -25.71 -8.61 -10.41
N GLN A 95 -26.33 -7.71 -11.18
CA GLN A 95 -27.72 -7.86 -11.60
C GLN A 95 -27.90 -9.02 -12.60
N TYR A 96 -26.89 -9.30 -13.43
CA TYR A 96 -26.99 -10.31 -14.50
C TYR A 96 -26.34 -11.65 -14.15
N LEU A 97 -25.29 -11.67 -13.32
CA LEU A 97 -24.46 -12.85 -13.06
C LEU A 97 -24.50 -13.36 -11.62
N SER A 98 -25.41 -12.88 -10.77
CA SER A 98 -25.54 -13.31 -9.36
C SER A 98 -25.75 -14.81 -9.15
N HIS A 99 -26.14 -15.55 -10.19
CA HIS A 99 -26.38 -17.00 -10.16
C HIS A 99 -25.33 -17.81 -10.94
N SER A 100 -24.27 -17.16 -11.41
CA SER A 100 -23.17 -17.80 -12.14
C SER A 100 -22.14 -18.36 -11.16
N ASP A 101 -21.61 -19.55 -11.45
CA ASP A 101 -20.50 -20.14 -10.70
C ASP A 101 -19.21 -19.27 -10.76
N SER A 102 -19.08 -18.40 -11.76
CA SER A 102 -17.93 -17.49 -11.93
C SER A 102 -18.15 -16.08 -11.37
N TYR A 103 -19.17 -15.88 -10.54
CA TYR A 103 -19.55 -14.57 -10.01
C TYR A 103 -18.42 -13.90 -9.23
N ASP A 104 -17.81 -14.62 -8.28
CA ASP A 104 -16.79 -14.07 -7.38
C ASP A 104 -15.51 -13.66 -8.13
N ASP A 105 -15.08 -14.48 -9.10
CA ASP A 105 -13.91 -14.20 -9.93
C ASP A 105 -14.09 -12.89 -10.72
N ILE A 106 -15.26 -12.72 -11.36
CA ILE A 106 -15.55 -11.54 -12.19
C ILE A 106 -15.60 -10.28 -11.33
N ILE A 107 -16.19 -10.35 -10.13
CA ILE A 107 -16.22 -9.21 -9.20
C ILE A 107 -14.82 -8.86 -8.72
N SER A 108 -13.98 -9.86 -8.41
CA SER A 108 -12.61 -9.63 -7.97
C SER A 108 -11.79 -8.88 -9.04
N LEU A 109 -12.00 -9.17 -10.32
CA LEU A 109 -11.33 -8.52 -11.45
C LEU A 109 -11.82 -7.08 -11.71
N LEU A 110 -13.07 -6.78 -11.36
CA LEU A 110 -13.67 -5.45 -11.53
C LEU A 110 -13.43 -4.54 -10.33
N GLY A 111 -13.05 -5.11 -9.19
CA GLY A 111 -12.78 -4.40 -7.95
C GLY A 111 -11.54 -3.52 -7.98
N THR A 112 -11.38 -2.77 -6.88
CA THR A 112 -10.17 -2.01 -6.55
C THR A 112 -9.40 -2.68 -5.40
N SER A 113 -9.53 -4.00 -5.24
CA SER A 113 -8.73 -4.78 -4.29
C SER A 113 -7.27 -4.86 -4.74
N ALA A 114 -6.36 -5.02 -3.78
CA ALA A 114 -4.94 -5.18 -4.07
C ALA A 114 -4.60 -6.52 -4.74
N MET A 115 -5.49 -7.51 -4.61
CA MET A 115 -5.33 -8.86 -5.12
C MET A 115 -6.63 -9.29 -5.81
N PRO A 116 -6.59 -9.71 -7.09
CA PRO A 116 -5.49 -9.52 -8.03
C PRO A 116 -5.25 -8.02 -8.34
N PRO A 117 -4.00 -7.59 -8.64
CA PRO A 117 -3.62 -6.19 -8.83
C PRO A 117 -4.04 -5.63 -10.19
N MET A 118 -5.34 -5.49 -10.37
CA MET A 118 -5.93 -5.01 -11.60
C MET A 118 -5.59 -3.54 -11.88
N PRO A 119 -5.62 -3.09 -13.16
CA PRO A 119 -5.33 -1.69 -13.49
C PRO A 119 -6.17 -0.68 -12.71
N GLN A 120 -7.41 -1.02 -12.37
CA GLN A 120 -8.31 -0.20 -11.56
C GLN A 120 -7.72 0.08 -10.18
N TYR A 121 -7.17 -0.95 -9.51
CA TYR A 121 -6.47 -0.78 -8.24
C TYR A 121 -5.25 0.12 -8.38
N ILE A 122 -4.39 -0.12 -9.39
CA ILE A 122 -3.17 0.68 -9.60
C ILE A 122 -3.52 2.16 -9.83
N ILE A 123 -4.53 2.43 -10.65
CA ILE A 123 -4.98 3.81 -10.94
C ILE A 123 -5.61 4.44 -9.71
N ALA A 124 -6.49 3.74 -9.01
CA ALA A 124 -7.17 4.26 -7.81
C ALA A 124 -6.17 4.54 -6.68
N ALA A 125 -5.35 3.55 -6.32
CA ALA A 125 -4.35 3.66 -5.26
C ALA A 125 -3.25 4.69 -5.62
N GLY A 126 -2.78 4.68 -6.87
CA GLY A 126 -1.76 5.63 -7.34
C GLY A 126 -2.27 7.07 -7.32
N SER A 127 -3.51 7.29 -7.77
CA SER A 127 -4.14 8.62 -7.76
C SER A 127 -4.40 9.10 -6.34
N LEU A 128 -4.87 8.22 -5.45
CA LEU A 128 -5.04 8.55 -4.03
C LEU A 128 -3.70 8.88 -3.35
N ALA A 129 -2.64 8.15 -3.66
CA ALA A 129 -1.30 8.43 -3.13
C ALA A 129 -0.80 9.82 -3.58
N ILE A 130 -0.95 10.17 -4.86
CA ILE A 130 -0.61 11.51 -5.36
C ILE A 130 -1.39 12.60 -4.62
N LEU A 131 -2.71 12.41 -4.47
CA LEU A 131 -3.58 13.34 -3.75
C LEU A 131 -3.08 13.55 -2.31
N ILE A 132 -2.83 12.46 -1.57
CA ILE A 132 -2.37 12.50 -0.17
C ILE A 132 -1.01 13.20 -0.07
N ILE A 133 -0.07 12.95 -0.99
CA ILE A 133 1.23 13.62 -1.02
C ILE A 133 1.05 15.12 -1.23
N CYS A 134 0.27 15.54 -2.24
CA CYS A 134 0.02 16.96 -2.51
C CYS A 134 -0.65 17.67 -1.32
N LEU A 135 -1.62 17.03 -0.68
CA LEU A 135 -2.28 17.56 0.52
C LEU A 135 -1.31 17.65 1.70
N SER A 136 -0.45 16.66 1.89
CA SER A 136 0.56 16.65 2.96
C SER A 136 1.54 17.80 2.82
N ILE A 137 1.99 18.08 1.59
CA ILE A 137 2.87 19.23 1.29
C ILE A 137 2.11 20.54 1.58
N GLU A 138 0.87 20.66 1.12
CA GLU A 138 0.08 21.89 1.33
C GLU A 138 -0.21 22.18 2.81
N VAL A 139 -0.53 21.15 3.61
CA VAL A 139 -0.70 21.27 5.06
C VAL A 139 0.61 21.69 5.75
N THR A 140 1.74 21.15 5.28
CA THR A 140 3.05 21.47 5.84
C THR A 140 3.46 22.92 5.55
N GLU A 141 3.23 23.40 4.33
CA GLU A 141 3.51 24.80 3.95
C GLU A 141 2.57 25.80 4.61
N LYS A 142 1.29 25.46 4.77
CA LYS A 142 0.30 26.36 5.39
C LYS A 142 0.51 26.52 6.89
N TYR A 143 1.00 25.49 7.56
CA TYR A 143 1.19 25.47 9.02
C TYR A 143 2.62 25.04 9.41
N PRO A 144 3.65 25.84 9.07
CA PRO A 144 5.04 25.44 9.23
C PRO A 144 5.46 25.29 10.70
N THR A 145 4.81 26.00 11.62
CA THR A 145 5.13 25.96 13.07
C THR A 145 4.32 24.90 13.84
N ASN A 146 3.45 24.14 13.18
CA ASN A 146 2.63 23.14 13.84
C ASN A 146 3.49 21.94 14.28
N ARG A 147 3.48 21.65 15.58
CA ARG A 147 4.24 20.54 16.17
C ARG A 147 3.85 19.18 15.58
N MET A 148 2.57 19.01 15.21
CA MET A 148 2.10 17.75 14.60
C MET A 148 2.82 17.47 13.26
N ASN A 149 3.09 18.49 12.44
CA ASN A 149 3.81 18.33 11.18
C ASN A 149 5.22 17.81 11.43
N THR A 150 5.90 18.33 12.46
CA THR A 150 7.22 17.84 12.88
C THR A 150 7.18 16.38 13.35
N TRP A 151 6.16 16.01 14.13
CA TRP A 151 6.02 14.64 14.65
C TRP A 151 5.76 13.62 13.53
N LEU A 152 4.89 13.96 12.59
CA LEU A 152 4.62 13.15 11.40
C LEU A 152 5.86 13.06 10.49
N ALA A 153 6.61 14.16 10.34
CA ALA A 153 7.86 14.15 9.59
C ALA A 153 8.91 13.22 10.22
N HIS A 154 9.06 13.24 11.56
CA HIS A 154 9.97 12.32 12.27
C HIS A 154 9.55 10.86 12.07
N THR A 155 8.24 10.59 12.02
CA THR A 155 7.68 9.25 11.77
C THR A 155 8.05 8.77 10.36
N GLY A 156 7.95 9.65 9.34
CA GLY A 156 8.35 9.31 7.97
C GLY A 156 9.85 9.05 7.79
N GLN A 157 10.70 9.68 8.58
CA GLN A 157 12.16 9.45 8.57
C GLN A 157 12.57 8.07 9.12
N LEU A 158 11.70 7.43 9.91
CA LEU A 158 11.92 6.12 10.51
C LEU A 158 11.14 5.00 9.81
N SER A 159 10.83 5.16 8.53
CA SER A 159 9.94 4.26 7.80
C SER A 159 10.43 2.80 7.78
N LEU A 160 11.74 2.55 7.65
CA LEU A 160 12.31 1.19 7.65
C LEU A 160 12.25 0.58 9.05
N THR A 161 12.65 1.33 10.07
CA THR A 161 12.57 0.90 11.47
C THR A 161 11.14 0.57 11.87
N LEU A 162 10.19 1.44 11.55
CA LEU A 162 8.78 1.23 11.88
C LEU A 162 8.17 0.09 11.08
N TYR A 163 8.56 -0.11 9.81
CA TYR A 163 8.12 -1.25 9.03
C TYR A 163 8.53 -2.57 9.67
N VAL A 164 9.81 -2.73 10.02
CA VAL A 164 10.30 -3.94 10.69
C VAL A 164 9.69 -4.10 12.08
N ALA A 165 9.54 -3.02 12.84
CA ALA A 165 8.89 -3.03 14.14
C ALA A 165 7.41 -3.45 14.04
N HIS A 166 6.68 -2.99 13.02
CA HIS A 166 5.30 -3.40 12.78
C HIS A 166 5.19 -4.90 12.53
N VAL A 167 6.09 -5.47 11.72
CA VAL A 167 6.08 -6.91 11.41
C VAL A 167 6.46 -7.74 12.65
N ILE A 168 7.58 -7.42 13.29
CA ILE A 168 8.12 -8.24 14.38
C ILE A 168 7.37 -7.98 15.70
N LEU A 169 7.21 -6.71 16.08
CA LEU A 169 6.61 -6.34 17.35
C LEU A 169 5.09 -6.19 17.24
N GLY A 170 4.59 -5.55 16.18
CA GLY A 170 3.15 -5.34 16.00
C GLY A 170 2.42 -6.65 15.74
N MET A 171 2.69 -7.29 14.60
CA MET A 171 2.06 -8.56 14.23
C MET A 171 2.51 -9.67 15.19
N GLY A 172 3.79 -9.81 15.51
CA GLY A 172 4.25 -10.86 16.43
C GLY A 172 3.62 -10.80 17.84
N LEU A 173 3.35 -9.60 18.38
CA LEU A 173 2.62 -9.48 19.65
C LEU A 173 1.15 -9.91 19.51
N LEU A 174 0.50 -9.50 18.43
CA LEU A 174 -0.88 -9.93 18.16
C LEU A 174 -0.96 -11.44 17.93
N GLU A 175 0.06 -12.05 17.32
CA GLU A 175 0.17 -13.50 17.14
C GLU A 175 0.25 -14.22 18.48
N ALA A 176 1.17 -13.76 19.35
CA ALA A 176 1.38 -14.34 20.67
C ALA A 176 0.15 -14.23 21.58
N LEU A 177 -0.67 -13.18 21.40
CA LEU A 177 -1.93 -12.99 22.10
C LEU A 177 -3.12 -13.75 21.47
N GLY A 178 -2.91 -14.46 20.35
CA GLY A 178 -3.98 -15.13 19.60
C GLY A 178 -4.97 -14.17 18.91
N LEU A 179 -4.56 -12.92 18.72
CA LEU A 179 -5.34 -11.83 18.15
C LEU A 179 -5.14 -11.67 16.63
N LEU A 180 -4.40 -12.56 15.97
CA LEU A 180 -4.20 -12.58 14.51
C LEU A 180 -5.08 -13.60 13.75
N ASN A 181 -6.12 -14.12 14.40
CA ASN A 181 -7.02 -15.08 13.77
C ASN A 181 -8.02 -14.41 12.81
N ASN A 182 -8.35 -15.07 11.70
CA ASN A 182 -9.29 -14.62 10.64
C ASN A 182 -10.74 -14.33 11.10
N LYS A 183 -11.03 -14.35 12.41
CA LYS A 183 -12.36 -14.13 13.00
C LYS A 183 -12.40 -12.92 13.95
N GLN A 184 -11.34 -12.12 14.01
CA GLN A 184 -11.27 -11.01 14.94
C GLN A 184 -12.21 -9.87 14.52
N PRO A 185 -12.93 -9.24 15.46
CA PRO A 185 -13.75 -8.07 15.19
C PRO A 185 -12.90 -6.92 14.60
N ILE A 186 -13.47 -6.19 13.65
CA ILE A 186 -12.82 -5.01 13.04
C ILE A 186 -12.38 -3.97 14.07
N GLU A 187 -13.11 -3.88 15.19
CA GLU A 187 -12.81 -3.00 16.31
C GLU A 187 -11.42 -3.28 16.90
N ILE A 188 -11.07 -4.55 17.11
CA ILE A 188 -9.76 -4.94 17.68
C ILE A 188 -8.65 -4.59 16.70
N ALA A 189 -8.85 -4.79 15.41
CA ALA A 189 -7.89 -4.42 14.37
C ALA A 189 -7.66 -2.89 14.34
N VAL A 190 -8.74 -2.09 14.38
CA VAL A 190 -8.65 -0.63 14.37
C VAL A 190 -7.99 -0.09 15.64
N ILE A 191 -8.34 -0.63 16.82
CA ILE A 191 -7.74 -0.23 18.09
C ILE A 191 -6.25 -0.59 18.11
N SER A 192 -5.88 -1.79 17.69
CA SER A 192 -4.49 -2.26 17.68
C SER A 192 -3.64 -1.44 16.71
N ALA A 193 -4.15 -1.18 15.50
CA ALA A 193 -3.49 -0.33 14.51
C ALA A 193 -3.36 1.12 15.02
N GLY A 194 -4.42 1.67 15.61
CA GLY A 194 -4.41 3.01 16.19
C GLY A 194 -3.37 3.15 17.32
N LEU A 195 -3.32 2.16 18.22
CA LEU A 195 -2.34 2.12 19.30
C LEU A 195 -0.91 2.03 18.75
N PHE A 196 -0.68 1.14 17.77
CA PHE A 196 0.63 1.01 17.12
C PHE A 196 1.06 2.32 16.46
N CYS A 197 0.16 3.00 15.74
CA CYS A 197 0.43 4.28 15.11
C CYS A 197 0.78 5.36 16.14
N LEU A 198 0.01 5.47 17.23
CA LEU A 198 0.27 6.45 18.28
C LEU A 198 1.62 6.21 18.96
N VAL A 199 1.91 4.96 19.34
CA VAL A 199 3.20 4.58 19.93
C VAL A 199 4.34 4.87 18.95
N SER A 200 4.16 4.54 17.67
CA SER A 200 5.16 4.79 16.62
C SER A 200 5.46 6.28 16.46
N ILE A 201 4.45 7.15 16.47
CA ILE A 201 4.64 8.61 16.37
C ILE A 201 5.42 9.13 17.58
N VAL A 202 5.03 8.74 18.80
CA VAL A 202 5.70 9.18 20.04
C VAL A 202 7.14 8.69 20.07
N PHE A 203 7.35 7.40 19.78
CA PHE A 203 8.67 6.80 19.69
C PHE A 203 9.54 7.52 18.66
N SER A 204 9.00 7.77 17.47
CA SER A 204 9.74 8.41 16.39
C SER A 204 10.15 9.82 16.75
N HIS A 205 9.25 10.59 17.36
CA HIS A 205 9.57 11.94 17.79
C HIS A 205 10.68 11.95 18.84
N TRP A 206 10.58 11.09 19.86
CA TRP A 206 11.60 10.96 20.90
C TRP A 206 12.95 10.51 20.34
N TRP A 207 12.95 9.50 19.47
CA TRP A 207 14.17 8.91 18.92
C TRP A 207 14.94 9.87 18.02
N VAL A 208 14.25 10.51 17.06
CA VAL A 208 14.88 11.44 16.11
C VAL A 208 15.50 12.63 16.86
N ASN A 209 14.84 13.14 17.91
CA ASN A 209 15.39 14.21 18.74
C ASN A 209 16.71 13.82 19.43
N ARG A 210 16.92 12.53 19.73
CA ARG A 210 18.11 12.04 20.45
C ARG A 210 19.23 11.57 19.52
N TYR A 211 18.88 10.88 18.43
CA TYR A 211 19.82 10.14 17.58
C TYR A 211 19.83 10.58 16.12
N LYS A 212 18.92 11.48 15.70
CA LYS A 212 18.75 12.06 14.35
C LYS A 212 18.42 11.08 13.21
N GLU A 213 18.86 9.84 13.30
CA GLU A 213 18.62 8.77 12.33
C GLU A 213 18.03 7.55 13.04
N GLY A 214 17.24 6.75 12.33
CA GLY A 214 16.69 5.50 12.85
C GLY A 214 17.73 4.41 13.01
N PRO A 215 17.50 3.44 13.92
CA PRO A 215 18.45 2.37 14.19
C PRO A 215 18.75 1.52 12.95
N LEU A 216 17.71 1.11 12.20
CA LEU A 216 17.89 0.30 11.00
C LEU A 216 18.33 1.14 9.80
N GLU A 217 17.85 2.37 9.68
CA GLU A 217 18.27 3.32 8.65
C GLU A 217 19.78 3.58 8.75
N ARG A 218 20.30 3.76 9.97
CA ARG A 218 21.74 3.93 10.22
C ARG A 218 22.55 2.67 9.87
N LEU A 219 22.01 1.49 10.13
CA LEU A 219 22.65 0.23 9.75
C LEU A 219 22.70 0.09 8.23
N PHE A 220 21.60 0.36 7.55
CA PHE A 220 21.50 0.29 6.10
C PHE A 220 22.50 1.25 5.43
N LYS A 221 22.55 2.51 5.88
CA LYS A 221 23.49 3.52 5.37
C LYS A 221 24.96 3.08 5.51
N LYS A 222 25.33 2.50 6.65
CA LYS A 222 26.69 1.97 6.87
C LYS A 222 27.07 0.84 5.91
N ILE A 223 26.10 0.02 5.50
CA ILE A 223 26.35 -1.11 4.60
C ILE A 223 26.40 -0.61 3.14
N SER A 224 25.60 0.40 2.78
CA SER A 224 25.59 0.95 1.41
C SER A 224 26.75 1.90 1.09
N GLU A 225 27.37 2.50 2.10
CA GLU A 225 28.52 3.40 1.95
C GLU A 225 29.88 2.65 1.95
N GLN A 226 29.87 1.31 2.04
CA GLN A 226 31.03 0.44 1.85
C GLN A 226 31.15 -0.02 0.40
#